data_AF-A0A959H0F4-F1
#
_entry.id   AF-A0A959H0F4-F1
#
_cell.length_a   1.000
_cell.length_b   1.000
_cell.length_c   1.000
_cell.angle_alpha   90.00
_cell.angle_beta   90.00
_cell.angle_gamma   90.00
#
_symmetry.space_group_name_H-M   'P 1'
#
loop_
_entity.id
_entity.type
_entity.pdbx_description
1 polymer ?
#
loop_
_entity_poly.entity_id
_entity_poly.type
_entity_poly.pdbx_seq_one_letter_code
_entity_poly.pdbx_strand_id
1 'polypeptide(L)' 'GALIGFAGPRVIRETIKRDLPEGFQTSEFLLENGFVDLVVNRQDLKETVGDLLSLFHKNGH' A
#
# COMPACT_ATOMS: atom_id res chain seq x y z
N GLY A 1 -3.94 -4.98 8.76
CA GLY A 1 -3.50 -4.33 7.52
C GLY A 1 -4.57 -3.38 7.02
N ALA A 2 -4.17 -2.41 6.20
CA ALA A 2 -5.11 -1.58 5.46
C ALA A 2 -5.67 -2.36 4.27
N LEU A 3 -6.90 -2.04 3.84
CA LEU A 3 -7.47 -2.53 2.58
C LEU A 3 -7.44 -1.39 1.56
N ILE A 4 -6.81 -1.64 0.42
CA ILE A 4 -6.54 -0.65 -0.63
C ILE A 4 -6.99 -1.24 -1.96
N GLY A 5 -7.91 -0.56 -2.63
CA GLY A 5 -8.39 -0.98 -3.94
C GLY A 5 -9.46 -0.06 -4.50
N PHE A 6 -9.57 -0.05 -5.82
CA PHE A 6 -10.54 0.79 -6.53
C PHE A 6 -11.99 0.26 -6.42
N ALA A 7 -12.15 -1.06 -6.45
CA ALA A 7 -13.44 -1.74 -6.31
C ALA A 7 -13.38 -2.79 -5.20
N GLY A 8 -14.50 -3.06 -4.54
CA GLY A 8 -14.54 -4.07 -3.47
C GLY A 8 -14.27 -5.49 -3.98
N PRO A 9 -13.73 -6.40 -3.14
CA PRO A 9 -13.40 -7.78 -3.53
C PRO A 9 -14.56 -8.52 -4.19
N ARG A 10 -15.79 -8.29 -3.69
CA ARG A 10 -17.00 -8.92 -4.23
C ARG A 10 -17.25 -8.55 -5.70
N VAL A 11 -17.18 -7.26 -6.03
CA VAL A 11 -17.43 -6.76 -7.39
C VAL A 11 -16.40 -7.32 -8.37
N ILE A 12 -15.13 -7.38 -7.94
CA ILE A 12 -14.05 -7.93 -8.77
C ILE A 12 -14.27 -9.43 -9.00
N ARG A 13 -14.59 -10.19 -7.95
CA ARG A 13 -14.84 -11.64 -8.04
C ARG A 13 -16.00 -11.96 -8.99
N GLU A 14 -17.10 -11.21 -8.90
CA GLU A 14 -18.25 -11.34 -9.81
C GLU A 14 -17.87 -11.03 -11.26
N THR A 15 -16.96 -10.07 -11.48
CA THR A 15 -16.50 -9.64 -12.81
C THR A 15 -15.55 -10.66 -13.46
N ILE A 16 -14.54 -11.14 -12.73
CA ILE A 16 -13.50 -12.05 -13.27
C ILE A 16 -13.88 -13.53 -13.19
N LYS A 17 -14.95 -13.86 -12.45
CA LYS A 17 -15.47 -15.22 -12.21
C LYS A 17 -14.41 -16.21 -11.70
N ARG A 18 -13.48 -15.72 -10.87
CA ARG A 18 -12.41 -16.47 -10.21
C ARG A 18 -12.24 -15.97 -8.78
N ASP A 19 -11.75 -16.83 -7.91
CA ASP A 19 -11.39 -16.42 -6.56
C ASP A 19 -10.21 -15.44 -6.59
N LEU A 20 -10.21 -14.54 -5.62
CA LEU A 20 -9.13 -13.57 -5.45
C LEU A 20 -7.99 -14.23 -4.67
N PRO A 21 -6.72 -13.89 -4.97
CA PRO A 21 -5.59 -14.34 -4.19
C PRO A 21 -5.76 -14.05 -2.69
N GLU A 22 -5.15 -14.88 -1.85
CA GLU A 22 -5.08 -14.59 -0.42
C GLU A 22 -4.39 -13.24 -0.18
N GLY A 23 -4.92 -12.48 0.78
CA GLY A 23 -4.39 -11.15 1.07
C GLY A 23 -4.64 -10.10 -0.02
N PHE A 24 -5.38 -10.41 -1.10
CA PHE A 24 -5.70 -9.43 -2.15
C PHE A 24 -6.24 -8.12 -1.54
N GLN A 25 -5.72 -6.98 -2.01
CA GLN A 25 -5.97 -5.62 -1.49
C GLN A 25 -5.39 -5.27 -0.12
N THR A 26 -4.75 -6.20 0.59
CA THR A 26 -4.05 -5.84 1.82
C THR A 26 -2.80 -5.02 1.51
N SER A 27 -2.40 -4.18 2.47
CA SER A 27 -1.13 -3.44 2.43
C SER A 27 0.07 -4.34 2.11
N GLU A 28 0.12 -5.53 2.70
CA GLU A 28 1.19 -6.52 2.57
C GLU A 28 1.22 -7.10 1.15
N PHE A 29 0.07 -7.53 0.62
CA PHE A 29 -0.04 -8.02 -0.75
C PHE A 29 0.39 -6.96 -1.77
N LEU A 30 0.01 -5.69 -1.55
CA LEU A 30 0.39 -4.60 -2.45
C LEU A 30 1.88 -4.28 -2.40
N LEU A 31 2.50 -4.38 -1.23
CA LEU A 31 3.95 -4.26 -1.07
C LEU A 31 4.68 -5.37 -1.83
N GLU A 32 4.26 -6.63 -1.65
CA GLU A 32 4.87 -7.80 -2.33
C GLU A 32 4.75 -7.72 -3.86
N ASN A 33 3.69 -7.10 -4.38
CA ASN A 33 3.46 -6.93 -5.82
C ASN A 33 4.01 -5.59 -6.37
N GLY A 34 4.68 -4.77 -5.56
CA GLY A 34 5.33 -3.53 -6.00
C GLY A 34 4.38 -2.35 -6.27
N PHE A 35 3.16 -2.38 -5.72
CA PHE A 35 2.19 -1.28 -5.83
C PHE A 35 2.36 -0.21 -4.73
N VAL A 36 3.03 -0.56 -3.64
CA VAL A 36 3.31 0.32 -2.50
C VAL A 36 4.77 0.14 -2.11
N ASP A 37 5.47 1.23 -1.81
CA ASP A 37 6.90 1.18 -1.46
C ASP A 37 7.16 0.80 0.01
N LEU A 38 6.25 1.18 0.92
CA LEU A 38 6.43 1.02 2.37
C LEU A 38 5.11 0.70 3.09
N VAL A 39 5.15 -0.23 4.03
CA VAL A 39 4.10 -0.48 5.03
C VAL A 39 4.68 -0.22 6.41
N VAL A 40 4.18 0.80 7.08
CA VAL A 40 4.79 1.36 8.31
C VAL A 40 3.84 1.20 9.49
N ASN A 41 4.35 0.81 10.66
CA ASN A 41 3.56 0.79 11.88
C ASN A 41 3.12 2.22 12.22
N ARG A 42 1.90 2.37 12.73
CA ARG A 42 1.35 3.68 13.10
C ARG A 42 2.24 4.43 14.11
N GLN A 43 2.97 3.74 14.97
CA GLN A 43 3.88 4.36 15.94
C GLN A 43 5.08 5.06 15.27
N ASP A 44 5.55 4.51 14.15
CA ASP A 44 6.75 4.99 13.44
C ASP A 44 6.41 6.01 12.34
N LEU A 45 5.12 6.19 12.03
CA LEU A 45 4.64 7.01 10.93
C LEU A 45 5.22 8.44 10.92
N LYS A 46 5.33 9.07 12.10
CA LYS A 46 5.84 10.45 12.20
C LYS A 46 7.31 10.54 11.79
N GLU A 47 8.11 9.59 12.25
CA GLU A 47 9.54 9.52 11.96
C GLU A 47 9.75 9.22 10.48
N THR A 48 9.10 8.19 9.95
CA THR A 48 9.23 7.82 8.53
C THR A 48 8.83 8.96 7.59
N VAL A 49 7.72 9.66 7.88
CA VAL A 49 7.32 10.82 7.07
C VAL A 49 8.36 11.95 7.16
N GLY A 50 8.92 12.19 8.35
CA GLY A 50 10.01 13.16 8.53
C GLY A 50 11.23 12.83 7.67
N ASP A 51 11.68 11.57 7.71
CA ASP A 51 12.84 11.10 6.94
C ASP A 51 12.60 11.20 5.43
N LEU A 52 11.42 10.78 4.96
CA LEU A 52 11.04 10.90 3.55
C LEU A 52 11.00 12.37 3.10
N LEU A 53 10.42 13.24 3.92
CA LEU A 53 10.42 14.67 3.62
C LEU A 53 11.85 15.21 3.57
N SER A 54 12.72 14.88 4.53
CA SER A 54 14.13 15.28 4.52
C SER A 54 14.90 14.74 3.31
N LEU A 55 14.62 13.50 2.88
CA LEU A 55 15.22 12.89 1.70
C LEU A 55 14.83 13.61 0.40
N PHE A 56 13.54 13.96 0.27
CA PHE A 56 13.01 14.65 -0.91
C PHE A 56 13.10 16.18 -0.82
N HIS A 57 13.42 16.73 0.35
CA HIS A 57 13.66 18.15 0.53
C HIS A 57 14.99 18.50 -0.15
N LYS A 58 14.90 19.12 -1.33
CA LYS A 58 16.06 19.68 -2.03
C LYS A 58 16.74 20.74 -1.17
N ASN A 59 17.88 20.40 -0.57
CA ASN A 59 18.93 21.37 -0.34
C ASN A 59 19.74 21.52 -1.65
N GLY A 60 19.25 22.37 -2.55
CA GLY A 60 20.01 23.07 -3.60
C GLY A 60 20.78 22.25 -4.64
N HIS A 61 20.12 21.97 -5.78
CA HIS A 61 20.52 22.40 -7.13
C HIS A 61 19.26 22.55 -8.00
#